data_AF-A0A1Y2FXW8-F1
#
_entry.id   AF-A0A1Y2FXW8-F1
#
_cell.length_a   1.000
_cell.length_b   1.000
_cell.length_c   1.000
_cell.angle_alpha   90.00
_cell.angle_beta   90.00
_cell.angle_gamma   90.00
#
_symmetry.space_group_name_H-M   'P 1'
#
loop_
_entity.id
_entity.type
_entity.pdbx_description
1 polymer ?
#
loop_
_entity_poly.entity_id
_entity_poly.type
_entity_poly.pdbx_seq_one_letter_code
_entity_poly.pdbx_strand_id
1 'polypeptide(L)'
;MDSLGWEHAPLVLYFVLIAGLLLLLAPSFARRISPASALFLALAGLSLLYTWWYMLQYFQWSKAAAATRAGLPSITSQQWLRDSYLFEEAWLIVSKTTEAWWWSEQLCAWTAGPLTIFFAVEGKRRGIKHLWAFMLLGQVVAISVAQNLFFAALALVPRSKVDTSTPSEKDDTPPTSKPGVSWILLLSVLASLFTVGLSPRTTDGPYFLPNLLIMHALLILPLVPLPTYHSSLSLGRLYSYTAIIALRLRLPTYTTLLEGHEISLVGLRAWLPELFKQAYTTLFQHPAQSSIGYDVLFASLSFVVWMVYENHKMGRDKVAWVWVAGLVSMTPLVGVAVSSGLYLGARELELEKVEGRRLVAEKKEL
;
A
#
# COMPACT_ATOMS: atom_id res chain seq x y z
N MET A 1 -34.55 -17.60 7.94
CA MET A 1 -33.14 -17.28 8.24
C MET A 1 -32.49 -18.61 8.55
N ASP A 2 -31.65 -19.10 7.66
CA ASP A 2 -30.92 -20.34 7.89
C ASP A 2 -30.08 -20.19 9.16
N SER A 3 -30.12 -21.19 10.05
CA SER A 3 -29.31 -21.19 11.27
C SER A 3 -27.83 -21.12 10.89
N LEU A 4 -27.04 -20.32 11.63
CA LEU A 4 -25.59 -20.26 11.46
C LEU A 4 -24.98 -21.63 11.82
N GLY A 5 -24.76 -22.50 10.82
CA GLY A 5 -24.09 -23.79 11.00
C GLY A 5 -22.59 -23.75 10.70
N TRP A 6 -21.92 -24.89 10.86
CA TRP A 6 -20.47 -25.06 10.70
C TRP A 6 -19.99 -24.73 9.28
N GLU A 7 -20.87 -24.83 8.30
CA GLU A 7 -20.64 -24.46 6.92
C GLU A 7 -20.38 -22.96 6.70
N HIS A 8 -20.76 -22.10 7.64
CA HIS A 8 -20.45 -20.67 7.62
C HIS A 8 -19.13 -20.32 8.32
N ALA A 9 -18.44 -21.31 8.90
CA ALA A 9 -17.23 -21.10 9.68
C ALA A 9 -16.15 -20.29 8.94
N PRO A 10 -15.84 -20.49 7.65
CA PRO A 10 -14.83 -19.68 6.96
C PRO A 10 -15.16 -18.18 6.98
N LEU A 11 -16.42 -17.82 6.73
CA LEU A 11 -16.87 -16.42 6.73
C LEU A 11 -16.87 -15.84 8.15
N VAL A 12 -17.33 -16.61 9.13
CA VAL A 12 -17.31 -16.20 10.54
C VAL A 12 -15.87 -15.99 11.02
N LEU A 13 -14.96 -16.92 10.73
CA LEU A 13 -13.54 -16.82 11.08
C LEU A 13 -12.87 -15.61 10.41
N TYR A 14 -13.25 -15.31 9.17
CA TYR A 14 -12.76 -14.13 8.46
C TYR A 14 -13.19 -12.82 9.15
N PHE A 15 -14.46 -12.69 9.56
CA PHE A 15 -14.92 -11.52 10.33
C PHE A 15 -14.35 -11.45 11.74
N VAL A 16 -14.18 -12.60 12.41
CA VAL A 16 -13.51 -12.70 13.71
C VAL A 16 -12.05 -12.25 13.60
N LEU A 17 -11.35 -12.63 12.52
CA LEU A 17 -9.99 -12.16 12.24
C LEU A 17 -9.96 -10.63 12.09
N ILE A 18 -10.87 -10.05 11.28
CA ILE A 18 -10.95 -8.59 11.09
C ILE A 18 -11.22 -7.89 12.43
N ALA A 19 -12.19 -8.35 13.20
CA ALA A 19 -12.50 -7.79 14.52
C ALA A 19 -11.31 -7.92 15.48
N GLY A 20 -10.65 -9.07 15.50
CA GLY A 20 -9.45 -9.31 16.30
C GLY A 20 -8.30 -8.36 15.94
N LEU A 21 -8.07 -8.10 14.65
CA LEU A 21 -7.07 -7.14 14.19
C LEU A 21 -7.42 -5.70 14.60
N LEU A 22 -8.67 -5.28 14.44
CA LEU A 22 -9.11 -3.94 14.86
C LEU A 22 -8.96 -3.75 16.38
N LEU A 23 -9.34 -4.76 17.17
CA LEU A 23 -9.16 -4.76 18.63
C LEU A 23 -7.68 -4.72 19.02
N LEU A 24 -6.81 -5.46 18.30
CA LEU A 24 -5.37 -5.45 18.51
C LEU A 24 -4.76 -4.07 18.21
N LEU A 25 -5.29 -3.35 17.23
CA LEU A 25 -4.80 -2.02 16.83
C LEU A 25 -5.39 -0.88 17.65
N ALA A 26 -6.56 -1.08 18.28
CA ALA A 26 -7.27 -0.07 19.07
C ALA A 26 -6.41 0.67 20.13
N PRO A 27 -5.49 0.02 20.87
CA PRO A 27 -4.63 0.70 21.84
C PRO A 27 -3.76 1.81 21.23
N SER A 28 -3.45 1.74 19.92
CA SER A 28 -2.70 2.79 19.21
C SER A 28 -3.45 4.12 19.16
N PHE A 29 -4.76 4.09 19.41
CA PHE A 29 -5.67 5.24 19.34
C PHE A 29 -6.22 5.67 20.71
N ALA A 30 -5.73 5.08 21.81
CA ALA A 30 -6.21 5.42 23.17
C ALA A 30 -5.84 6.85 23.63
N ARG A 31 -4.97 7.55 22.87
CA ARG A 31 -4.58 8.93 23.12
C ARG A 31 -5.65 9.91 22.64
N ARG A 32 -5.58 11.16 23.12
CA ARG A 32 -6.45 12.24 22.65
C ARG A 32 -6.31 12.42 21.13
N ILE A 33 -7.43 12.26 20.42
CA ILE A 33 -7.49 12.39 18.96
C ILE A 33 -7.10 13.82 18.56
N SER A 34 -6.06 13.93 17.72
CA SER A 34 -5.67 15.20 17.09
C SER A 34 -6.48 15.45 15.81
N PRO A 35 -6.62 16.70 15.32
CA PRO A 35 -7.32 16.97 14.05
C PRO A 35 -6.77 16.18 12.86
N ALA A 36 -5.44 16.01 12.80
CA ALA A 36 -4.80 15.18 11.77
C ALA A 36 -5.16 13.70 11.90
N SER A 37 -5.18 13.16 13.13
CA SER A 37 -5.61 11.78 13.37
C SER A 37 -7.09 11.60 13.01
N ALA A 38 -7.96 12.54 13.38
CA ALA A 38 -9.38 12.53 13.02
C ALA A 38 -9.59 12.52 11.50
N LEU A 39 -8.81 13.32 10.75
CA LEU A 39 -8.85 13.33 9.29
C LEU A 39 -8.53 11.95 8.70
N PHE A 40 -7.45 11.31 9.16
CA PHE A 40 -7.09 9.97 8.68
C PHE A 40 -8.08 8.90 9.13
N LEU A 41 -8.67 8.99 10.32
CA LEU A 41 -9.75 8.10 10.75
C LEU A 41 -11.01 8.27 9.87
N ALA A 42 -11.35 9.50 9.48
CA ALA A 42 -12.44 9.77 8.55
C ALA A 42 -12.14 9.18 7.16
N LEU A 43 -10.92 9.36 6.66
CA LEU A 43 -10.47 8.74 5.40
C LEU A 43 -10.49 7.19 5.48
N ALA A 44 -10.15 6.59 6.61
CA ALA A 44 -10.27 5.15 6.83
C ALA A 44 -11.74 4.70 6.76
N GLY A 45 -12.65 5.44 7.39
CA GLY A 45 -14.09 5.14 7.35
C GLY A 45 -14.69 5.27 5.95
N LEU A 46 -14.34 6.33 5.21
CA LEU A 46 -14.79 6.53 3.82
C LEU A 46 -14.22 5.46 2.89
N SER A 47 -12.93 5.16 3.01
CA SER A 47 -12.28 4.07 2.27
C SER A 47 -12.98 2.73 2.53
N LEU A 48 -13.25 2.40 3.80
CA LEU A 48 -13.94 1.18 4.19
C LEU A 48 -15.33 1.13 3.54
N LEU A 49 -16.10 2.21 3.64
CA LEU A 49 -17.44 2.29 3.09
C LEU A 49 -17.46 1.99 1.59
N TYR A 50 -16.62 2.66 0.80
CA TYR A 50 -16.59 2.48 -0.65
C TYR A 50 -16.06 1.11 -1.06
N THR A 51 -14.94 0.67 -0.49
CA THR A 51 -14.35 -0.63 -0.84
C THR A 51 -15.29 -1.77 -0.48
N TRP A 52 -15.88 -1.76 0.72
CA TRP A 52 -16.78 -2.83 1.15
C TRP A 52 -18.16 -2.78 0.51
N TRP A 53 -18.66 -1.60 0.15
CA TRP A 53 -19.88 -1.51 -0.65
C TRP A 53 -19.75 -2.35 -1.94
N TYR A 54 -18.65 -2.19 -2.66
CA TYR A 54 -18.40 -2.97 -3.88
C TYR A 54 -17.98 -4.41 -3.61
N MET A 55 -17.29 -4.70 -2.51
CA MET A 55 -17.02 -6.09 -2.10
C MET A 55 -18.32 -6.87 -1.84
N LEU A 56 -19.31 -6.25 -1.18
CA LEU A 56 -20.62 -6.85 -0.94
C LEU A 56 -21.39 -7.06 -2.26
N GLN A 57 -21.31 -6.10 -3.19
CA GLN A 57 -21.86 -6.29 -4.54
C GLN A 57 -21.16 -7.44 -5.29
N TYR A 58 -19.84 -7.58 -5.13
CA TYR A 58 -19.09 -8.69 -5.72
C TYR A 58 -19.53 -10.03 -5.14
N PHE A 59 -19.78 -10.13 -3.84
CA PHE A 59 -20.31 -11.35 -3.23
C PHE A 59 -21.68 -11.73 -3.79
N GLN A 60 -22.57 -10.76 -3.98
CA GLN A 60 -23.87 -10.99 -4.63
C GLN A 60 -23.70 -11.45 -6.08
N TRP A 61 -22.82 -10.79 -6.84
CA TRP A 61 -22.50 -11.15 -8.21
C TRP A 61 -21.92 -12.57 -8.31
N SER A 62 -20.94 -12.92 -7.47
CA SER A 62 -20.30 -14.24 -7.45
C SER A 62 -21.31 -15.34 -7.12
N LYS A 63 -22.20 -15.11 -6.15
CA LYS A 63 -23.27 -16.04 -5.81
C LYS A 63 -24.23 -16.27 -6.97
N ALA A 64 -24.65 -15.21 -7.65
CA ALA A 64 -25.50 -15.30 -8.84
C ALA A 64 -24.79 -16.04 -10.00
N ALA A 65 -23.51 -15.74 -10.24
CA ALA A 65 -22.70 -16.40 -11.26
C ALA A 65 -22.55 -17.91 -10.97
N ALA A 66 -22.32 -18.29 -9.72
CA ALA A 66 -22.24 -19.68 -9.30
C ALA A 66 -23.59 -20.43 -9.47
N ALA A 67 -24.72 -19.78 -9.20
CA ALA A 67 -26.04 -20.36 -9.46
C ALA A 67 -26.26 -20.63 -10.96
N THR A 68 -25.91 -19.66 -11.82
CA THR A 68 -25.97 -19.81 -13.27
C THR A 68 -25.11 -20.96 -13.77
N ARG A 69 -23.87 -21.11 -13.26
CA ARG A 69 -22.98 -22.23 -13.62
C ARG A 69 -23.54 -23.60 -13.21
N ALA A 70 -24.26 -23.65 -12.08
CA ALA A 70 -24.92 -24.86 -11.63
C ALA A 70 -26.24 -25.16 -12.36
N GLY A 71 -26.72 -24.27 -13.24
CA GLY A 71 -28.03 -24.40 -13.88
C GLY A 71 -29.20 -24.22 -12.90
N LEU A 72 -28.98 -23.52 -11.78
CA LEU A 72 -29.96 -23.33 -10.72
C LEU A 72 -30.43 -21.86 -10.66
N PRO A 73 -31.70 -21.59 -10.31
CA PRO A 73 -32.19 -20.22 -10.16
C PRO A 73 -31.58 -19.49 -8.95
N SER A 74 -31.14 -20.25 -7.94
CA SER A 74 -30.40 -19.73 -6.79
C SER A 74 -29.62 -20.87 -6.12
N ILE A 75 -28.59 -20.51 -5.35
CA ILE A 75 -27.83 -21.44 -4.52
C ILE A 75 -27.81 -20.96 -3.08
N THR A 76 -27.68 -21.88 -2.13
CA THR A 76 -27.46 -21.55 -0.72
C THR A 76 -26.10 -20.90 -0.53
N SER A 77 -25.91 -20.17 0.57
CA SER A 77 -24.60 -19.59 0.91
C SER A 77 -23.55 -20.68 1.14
N GLN A 78 -23.96 -21.86 1.62
CA GLN A 78 -23.11 -23.03 1.76
C GLN A 78 -22.58 -23.54 0.42
N GLN A 79 -23.48 -23.78 -0.55
CA GLN A 79 -23.09 -24.22 -1.89
C GLN A 79 -22.18 -23.20 -2.56
N TRP A 80 -22.52 -21.91 -2.44
CA TRP A 80 -21.70 -20.82 -2.96
C TRP A 80 -20.27 -20.83 -2.39
N LEU A 81 -20.13 -20.88 -1.06
CA LEU A 81 -18.82 -20.86 -0.41
C LEU A 81 -17.99 -22.13 -0.66
N ARG A 82 -18.64 -23.27 -0.89
CA ARG A 82 -17.95 -24.53 -1.21
C ARG A 82 -17.45 -24.56 -2.66
N ASP A 83 -18.25 -24.02 -3.59
CA ASP A 83 -18.07 -24.21 -5.03
C ASP A 83 -17.46 -22.96 -5.72
N SER A 84 -17.03 -21.94 -4.96
CA SER A 84 -16.45 -20.70 -5.49
C SER A 84 -15.08 -20.41 -4.90
N TYR A 85 -14.15 -19.99 -5.76
CA TYR A 85 -12.82 -19.52 -5.36
C TYR A 85 -12.80 -18.00 -5.26
N LEU A 86 -13.56 -17.44 -4.31
CA LEU A 86 -13.88 -15.99 -4.25
C LEU A 86 -12.67 -15.07 -4.46
N PHE A 87 -11.59 -15.29 -3.73
CA PHE A 87 -10.41 -14.44 -3.84
C PHE A 87 -9.68 -14.63 -5.17
N GLU A 88 -9.58 -15.87 -5.66
CA GLU A 88 -8.94 -16.16 -6.94
C GLU A 88 -9.73 -15.58 -8.11
N GLU A 89 -11.05 -15.78 -8.14
CA GLU A 89 -11.94 -15.22 -9.16
C GLU A 89 -11.88 -13.68 -9.18
N ALA A 90 -11.95 -13.04 -8.01
CA ALA A 90 -11.83 -11.59 -7.89
C ALA A 90 -10.49 -11.09 -8.44
N TRP A 91 -9.39 -11.74 -8.06
CA TRP A 91 -8.05 -11.35 -8.51
C TRP A 91 -7.84 -11.60 -10.01
N LEU A 92 -8.41 -12.67 -10.57
CA LEU A 92 -8.40 -12.91 -12.01
C LEU A 92 -9.12 -11.78 -12.75
N ILE A 93 -10.30 -11.38 -12.30
CA ILE A 93 -11.06 -10.28 -12.92
C ILE A 93 -10.23 -8.99 -12.97
N VAL A 94 -9.56 -8.65 -11.86
CA VAL A 94 -8.83 -7.37 -11.76
C VAL A 94 -7.40 -7.41 -12.32
N SER A 95 -6.96 -8.57 -12.85
CA SER A 95 -5.60 -8.75 -13.37
C SER A 95 -5.54 -9.25 -14.81
N LYS A 96 -6.65 -9.76 -15.36
CA LYS A 96 -6.66 -10.43 -16.66
C LYS A 96 -6.53 -9.47 -17.84
N THR A 97 -7.17 -8.31 -17.80
CA THR A 97 -7.07 -7.31 -18.87
C THR A 97 -6.07 -6.22 -18.51
N THR A 98 -5.49 -5.58 -19.52
CA THR A 98 -4.54 -4.47 -19.35
C THR A 98 -5.15 -3.32 -18.57
N GLU A 99 -6.41 -3.00 -18.83
CA GLU A 99 -7.15 -1.92 -18.18
C GLU A 99 -7.43 -2.22 -16.72
N ALA A 100 -7.84 -3.45 -16.41
CA ALA A 100 -8.07 -3.90 -15.05
C ALA A 100 -6.75 -3.89 -14.26
N TRP A 101 -5.69 -4.43 -14.87
CA TRP A 101 -4.35 -4.45 -14.29
C TRP A 101 -3.78 -3.04 -14.05
N TRP A 102 -4.10 -2.07 -14.91
CA TRP A 102 -3.68 -0.67 -14.71
C TRP A 102 -4.09 -0.11 -13.34
N TRP A 103 -5.22 -0.53 -12.79
CA TRP A 103 -5.62 -0.20 -11.42
C TRP A 103 -4.87 -1.06 -10.40
N SER A 104 -4.96 -2.39 -10.53
CA SER A 104 -4.44 -3.36 -9.55
C SER A 104 -2.94 -3.22 -9.31
N GLU A 105 -2.17 -2.99 -10.37
CA GLU A 105 -0.72 -2.82 -10.27
C GLU A 105 -0.33 -1.57 -9.47
N GLN A 106 -1.13 -0.49 -9.47
CA GLN A 106 -0.82 0.68 -8.64
C GLN A 106 -0.86 0.31 -7.16
N LEU A 107 -1.93 -0.39 -6.76
CA LEU A 107 -2.11 -0.83 -5.39
C LEU A 107 -1.01 -1.82 -5.00
N CYS A 108 -0.72 -2.79 -5.87
CA CYS A 108 0.26 -3.83 -5.63
C CYS A 108 1.67 -3.24 -5.52
N ALA A 109 2.10 -2.39 -6.48
CA ALA A 109 3.42 -1.76 -6.46
C ALA A 109 3.59 -0.81 -5.26
N TRP A 110 2.53 -0.08 -4.89
CA TRP A 110 2.52 0.77 -3.70
C TRP A 110 2.69 -0.03 -2.42
N THR A 111 1.90 -1.10 -2.29
CA THR A 111 1.90 -1.98 -1.12
C THR A 111 3.25 -2.69 -0.98
N ALA A 112 3.72 -3.33 -2.07
CA ALA A 112 4.97 -4.10 -2.12
C ALA A 112 6.22 -3.25 -1.94
N GLY A 113 6.24 -2.06 -2.51
CA GLY A 113 7.38 -1.16 -2.42
C GLY A 113 7.23 -0.16 -1.27
N PRO A 114 6.89 1.11 -1.58
CA PRO A 114 7.02 2.18 -0.60
C PRO A 114 6.19 2.00 0.68
N LEU A 115 4.96 1.46 0.64
CA LEU A 115 4.12 1.32 1.85
C LEU A 115 4.72 0.32 2.85
N THR A 116 5.20 -0.84 2.38
CA THR A 116 5.86 -1.84 3.26
C THR A 116 7.10 -1.26 3.90
N ILE A 117 7.94 -0.55 3.12
CA ILE A 117 9.11 0.16 3.67
C ILE A 117 8.67 1.20 4.70
N PHE A 118 7.61 1.95 4.39
CA PHE A 118 7.09 3.01 5.24
C PHE A 118 6.58 2.46 6.58
N PHE A 119 5.79 1.39 6.56
CA PHE A 119 5.34 0.69 7.76
C PHE A 119 6.53 0.19 8.58
N ALA A 120 7.47 -0.51 7.95
CA ALA A 120 8.62 -1.09 8.63
C ALA A 120 9.51 -0.02 9.29
N VAL A 121 9.74 1.10 8.62
CA VAL A 121 10.65 2.14 9.09
C VAL A 121 9.97 3.11 10.03
N GLU A 122 8.90 3.80 9.60
CA GLU A 122 8.24 4.80 10.45
C GLU A 122 7.56 4.15 11.65
N GLY A 123 7.04 2.93 11.47
CA GLY A 123 6.47 2.17 12.57
C GLY A 123 7.49 1.91 13.67
N LYS A 124 8.68 1.44 13.31
CA LYS A 124 9.80 1.22 14.25
C LYS A 124 10.29 2.54 14.86
N ARG A 125 10.53 3.57 14.04
CA ARG A 125 10.98 4.90 14.50
C ARG A 125 10.01 5.54 15.51
N ARG A 126 8.71 5.29 15.36
CA ARG A 126 7.67 5.83 16.26
C ARG A 126 7.20 4.83 17.31
N GLY A 127 7.83 3.67 17.43
CA GLY A 127 7.44 2.65 18.41
C GLY A 127 6.00 2.15 18.26
N ILE A 128 5.46 2.18 17.04
CA ILE A 128 4.14 1.61 16.74
C ILE A 128 4.27 0.09 16.77
N LYS A 129 3.47 -0.54 17.64
CA LYS A 129 3.45 -2.00 17.82
C LYS A 129 2.61 -2.68 16.73
N HIS A 130 2.83 -3.98 16.54
CA HIS A 130 2.03 -4.84 15.66
C HIS A 130 1.92 -4.35 14.21
N LEU A 131 3.04 -3.92 13.60
CA LEU A 131 3.06 -3.45 12.20
C LEU A 131 2.53 -4.50 11.21
N TRP A 132 2.81 -5.77 11.47
CA TRP A 132 2.25 -6.88 10.70
C TRP A 132 0.72 -6.89 10.70
N ALA A 133 0.06 -6.44 11.78
CA ALA A 133 -1.39 -6.42 11.89
C ALA A 133 -2.02 -5.31 11.03
N PHE A 134 -1.35 -4.16 10.87
CA PHE A 134 -1.77 -3.15 9.89
C PHE A 134 -1.70 -3.73 8.47
N MET A 135 -0.60 -4.36 8.10
CA MET A 135 -0.48 -4.96 6.77
C MET A 135 -1.48 -6.10 6.56
N LEU A 136 -1.66 -6.99 7.53
CA LEU A 136 -2.64 -8.08 7.43
C LEU A 136 -4.06 -7.54 7.32
N LEU A 137 -4.42 -6.52 8.11
CA LEU A 137 -5.70 -5.82 7.97
C LEU A 137 -5.87 -5.25 6.56
N GLY A 138 -4.79 -4.70 5.98
CA GLY A 138 -4.78 -4.23 4.61
C GLY A 138 -5.10 -5.34 3.59
N GLN A 139 -4.54 -6.53 3.79
CA GLN A 139 -4.77 -7.69 2.93
C GLN A 139 -6.19 -8.27 3.07
N VAL A 140 -6.75 -8.26 4.29
CA VAL A 140 -8.07 -8.85 4.54
C VAL A 140 -9.23 -7.86 4.46
N VAL A 141 -9.00 -6.55 4.49
CA VAL A 141 -10.06 -5.52 4.42
C VAL A 141 -9.88 -4.63 3.20
N ALA A 142 -8.84 -3.80 3.20
CA ALA A 142 -8.44 -2.90 2.13
C ALA A 142 -7.15 -2.18 2.55
N ILE A 143 -6.23 -1.98 1.61
CA ILE A 143 -4.93 -1.37 1.89
C ILE A 143 -5.10 0.07 2.37
N SER A 144 -5.99 0.84 1.76
CA SER A 144 -6.25 2.23 2.12
C SER A 144 -6.87 2.38 3.51
N VAL A 145 -7.65 1.41 4.00
CA VAL A 145 -8.14 1.40 5.39
C VAL A 145 -6.97 1.26 6.35
N ALA A 146 -6.14 0.24 6.16
CA ALA A 146 -4.98 -0.02 7.01
C ALA A 146 -3.95 1.13 6.98
N GLN A 147 -3.68 1.67 5.79
CA GLN A 147 -2.81 2.83 5.61
C GLN A 147 -3.31 4.05 6.39
N ASN A 148 -4.60 4.35 6.31
CA ASN A 148 -5.18 5.49 7.01
C ASN A 148 -5.18 5.30 8.52
N LEU A 149 -5.45 4.09 9.02
CA LEU A 149 -5.28 3.77 10.44
C LEU A 149 -3.81 3.95 10.88
N PHE A 150 -2.86 3.56 10.04
CA PHE A 150 -1.43 3.77 10.32
C PHE A 150 -1.07 5.26 10.34
N PHE A 151 -1.55 6.07 9.38
CA PHE A 151 -1.35 7.52 9.38
C PHE A 151 -1.99 8.20 10.59
N ALA A 152 -3.18 7.76 11.00
CA ALA A 152 -3.82 8.20 12.23
C ALA A 152 -2.95 7.88 13.45
N ALA A 153 -2.34 6.68 13.52
CA ALA A 153 -1.42 6.32 14.59
C ALA A 153 -0.14 7.18 14.57
N LEU A 154 0.44 7.43 13.39
CA LEU A 154 1.59 8.34 13.25
C LEU A 154 1.27 9.77 13.67
N ALA A 155 0.04 10.24 13.45
CA ALA A 155 -0.41 11.58 13.86
C ALA A 155 -0.62 11.70 15.38
N LEU A 156 -0.79 10.58 16.10
CA LEU A 156 -0.94 10.51 17.57
C LEU A 156 0.38 10.28 18.30
N VAL A 157 1.42 9.83 17.59
CA VAL A 157 2.76 9.67 18.15
C VAL A 157 3.61 10.87 17.73
N PRO A 158 3.94 11.78 18.66
CA PRO A 158 4.94 12.80 18.41
C PRO A 158 6.20 12.12 17.89
N ARG A 159 6.88 12.71 16.89
CA ARG A 159 8.27 12.33 16.67
C ARG A 159 9.00 12.66 17.97
N SER A 160 9.46 11.64 18.68
CA SER A 160 10.32 11.86 19.83
C SER A 160 11.45 12.78 19.38
N LYS A 161 11.69 13.87 20.11
CA LYS A 161 12.90 14.70 19.95
C LYS A 161 14.16 13.95 20.40
N VAL A 162 14.14 12.61 20.37
CA VAL A 162 15.19 11.72 20.90
C VAL A 162 16.36 11.59 19.92
N ASP A 163 16.30 12.20 18.74
CA ASP A 163 17.53 12.55 18.05
C ASP A 163 18.29 13.66 18.80
N THR A 164 17.66 14.55 19.59
CA THR A 164 18.39 15.55 20.42
C THR A 164 18.51 15.21 21.90
N SER A 165 18.20 13.99 22.34
CA SER A 165 18.59 13.58 23.69
C SER A 165 20.08 13.26 23.69
N THR A 166 20.83 14.04 24.45
CA THR A 166 22.19 13.77 24.91
C THR A 166 22.39 12.27 25.14
N PRO A 167 23.51 11.69 24.68
CA PRO A 167 23.86 10.30 24.98
C PRO A 167 23.75 10.09 26.49
N SER A 168 23.01 9.07 26.91
CA SER A 168 23.17 8.58 28.28
C SER A 168 24.62 8.14 28.40
N GLU A 169 25.34 8.74 29.34
CA GLU A 169 26.77 8.63 29.65
C GLU A 169 27.23 7.20 30.06
N LYS A 170 26.46 6.17 29.70
CA LYS A 170 26.67 4.77 30.12
C LYS A 170 26.76 3.75 29.00
N ASP A 171 26.68 4.15 27.73
CA ASP A 171 26.95 3.26 26.60
C ASP A 171 28.28 3.66 25.93
N ASP A 172 29.38 3.05 26.37
CA ASP A 172 30.74 3.20 25.83
C ASP A 172 30.93 2.63 24.41
N THR A 173 29.84 2.30 23.71
CA THR A 173 29.92 1.84 22.32
C THR A 173 29.93 3.03 21.36
N PRO A 174 31.00 3.24 20.58
CA PRO A 174 31.07 4.36 19.64
C PRO A 174 29.96 4.24 18.58
N PRO A 175 29.22 5.32 18.28
CA PRO A 175 28.11 5.30 17.32
C PRO A 175 28.69 5.22 15.90
N THR A 176 28.96 4.00 15.43
CA THR A 176 29.79 3.79 14.22
C THR A 176 29.07 3.18 13.02
N SER A 177 27.84 2.71 13.13
CA SER A 177 27.10 2.21 11.97
C SER A 177 25.91 3.10 11.63
N LYS A 178 25.99 3.77 10.47
CA LYS A 178 24.81 4.33 9.80
C LYS A 178 23.73 3.23 9.75
N PRO A 179 22.52 3.44 10.25
CA PRO A 179 21.49 2.40 10.27
C PRO A 179 21.09 2.09 8.83
N GLY A 180 21.65 1.00 8.31
CA GLY A 180 21.39 0.52 6.97
C GLY A 180 20.01 -0.14 6.84
N VAL A 181 19.56 -0.36 5.61
CA VAL A 181 18.31 -1.10 5.38
C VAL A 181 18.49 -2.56 5.78
N SER A 182 17.55 -3.10 6.58
CA SER A 182 17.48 -4.53 6.90
C SER A 182 17.42 -5.40 5.64
N TRP A 183 18.24 -6.46 5.57
CA TRP A 183 18.23 -7.39 4.43
C TRP A 183 16.88 -8.07 4.22
N ILE A 184 16.16 -8.40 5.29
CA ILE A 184 14.82 -8.99 5.18
C ILE A 184 13.86 -8.01 4.50
N LEU A 185 13.91 -6.71 4.87
CA LEU A 185 13.11 -5.69 4.21
C LEU A 185 13.47 -5.54 2.73
N LEU A 186 14.77 -5.44 2.43
CA LEU A 186 15.24 -5.30 1.05
C LEU A 186 14.80 -6.47 0.17
N LEU A 187 15.07 -7.70 0.60
CA LEU A 187 14.76 -8.90 -0.18
C LEU A 187 13.25 -9.10 -0.31
N SER A 188 12.48 -8.86 0.75
CA SER A 188 11.01 -9.00 0.71
C SER A 188 10.36 -8.00 -0.25
N VAL A 189 10.83 -6.75 -0.24
CA VAL A 189 10.33 -5.70 -1.14
C VAL A 189 10.68 -6.00 -2.60
N LEU A 190 11.93 -6.40 -2.88
CA LEU A 190 12.33 -6.72 -4.26
C LEU A 190 11.63 -7.97 -4.80
N ALA A 191 11.52 -9.02 -3.98
CA ALA A 191 10.83 -10.25 -4.35
C ALA A 191 9.32 -10.01 -4.53
N SER A 192 8.68 -9.22 -3.66
CA SER A 192 7.26 -8.88 -3.84
C SER A 192 7.03 -8.05 -5.10
N LEU A 193 7.84 -7.01 -5.38
CA LEU A 193 7.74 -6.26 -6.65
C LEU A 193 7.95 -7.13 -7.88
N PHE A 194 8.81 -8.16 -7.80
CA PHE A 194 8.96 -9.15 -8.86
C PHE A 194 7.68 -9.97 -9.05
N THR A 195 7.06 -10.46 -7.98
CA THR A 195 5.75 -11.17 -8.07
C THR A 195 4.63 -10.28 -8.61
N VAL A 196 4.64 -8.97 -8.30
CA VAL A 196 3.71 -8.00 -8.93
C VAL A 196 3.89 -8.00 -10.44
N GLY A 197 5.12 -7.86 -10.94
CA GLY A 197 5.40 -7.87 -12.38
C GLY A 197 5.09 -9.18 -13.10
N LEU A 198 5.08 -10.31 -12.37
CA LEU A 198 4.68 -11.61 -12.91
C LEU A 198 3.16 -11.82 -12.96
N SER A 199 2.39 -11.11 -12.13
CA SER A 199 0.97 -11.42 -11.91
C SER A 199 0.15 -11.52 -13.20
N PRO A 200 0.20 -10.55 -14.15
CA PRO A 200 -0.56 -10.63 -15.40
C PRO A 200 -0.16 -11.81 -16.30
N ARG A 201 1.06 -12.33 -16.15
CA ARG A 201 1.58 -13.44 -16.95
C ARG A 201 1.21 -14.80 -16.38
N THR A 202 0.69 -14.82 -15.16
CA THR A 202 0.33 -16.05 -14.44
C THR A 202 -1.16 -16.33 -14.47
N THR A 203 -2.00 -15.39 -14.91
CA THR A 203 -3.48 -15.46 -14.89
C THR A 203 -4.08 -16.65 -15.64
N ASP A 204 -3.42 -17.13 -16.69
CA ASP A 204 -3.89 -18.28 -17.49
C ASP A 204 -3.30 -19.63 -17.01
N GLY A 205 -2.48 -19.63 -15.95
CA GLY A 205 -1.75 -20.80 -15.50
C GLY A 205 -2.00 -21.17 -14.03
N PRO A 206 -1.52 -22.35 -13.60
CA PRO A 206 -1.69 -22.83 -12.21
C PRO A 206 -0.88 -22.02 -11.19
N TYR A 207 -0.04 -21.09 -11.66
CA TYR A 207 0.85 -20.29 -10.82
C TYR A 207 0.24 -18.96 -10.38
N PHE A 208 -0.97 -18.60 -10.83
CA PHE A 208 -1.62 -17.34 -10.46
C PHE A 208 -1.77 -17.18 -8.94
N LEU A 209 -2.50 -18.11 -8.31
CA LEU A 209 -2.76 -18.08 -6.88
C LEU A 209 -1.47 -18.25 -6.05
N PRO A 210 -0.56 -19.21 -6.36
CA PRO A 210 0.75 -19.27 -5.68
C PRO A 210 1.56 -17.98 -5.76
N ASN A 211 1.65 -17.32 -6.92
CA ASN A 211 2.36 -16.06 -7.07
C ASN A 211 1.74 -14.96 -6.18
N LEU A 212 0.41 -14.88 -6.14
CA LEU A 212 -0.31 -13.94 -5.31
C LEU A 212 -0.08 -14.19 -3.80
N LEU A 213 -0.14 -15.45 -3.37
CA LEU A 213 0.12 -15.83 -1.97
C LEU A 213 1.56 -15.52 -1.55
N ILE A 214 2.54 -15.79 -2.42
CA ILE A 214 3.94 -15.44 -2.18
C ILE A 214 4.09 -13.93 -1.99
N MET A 215 3.48 -13.12 -2.87
CA MET A 215 3.46 -11.67 -2.73
C MET A 215 2.96 -11.27 -1.33
N HIS A 216 1.79 -11.76 -0.92
CA HIS A 216 1.18 -11.42 0.38
C HIS A 216 2.03 -11.84 1.59
N ALA A 217 2.65 -13.03 1.55
CA ALA A 217 3.54 -13.49 2.61
C ALA A 217 4.78 -12.58 2.75
N LEU A 218 5.38 -12.19 1.62
CA LEU A 218 6.55 -11.30 1.58
C LEU A 218 6.24 -9.91 2.15
N LEU A 219 5.00 -9.39 2.02
CA LEU A 219 4.62 -8.10 2.61
C LEU A 219 4.64 -8.11 4.15
N ILE A 220 4.36 -9.26 4.77
CA ILE A 220 4.30 -9.41 6.24
C ILE A 220 5.69 -9.66 6.83
N LEU A 221 6.54 -10.39 6.11
CA LEU A 221 7.85 -10.84 6.57
C LEU A 221 8.74 -9.74 7.18
N PRO A 222 8.87 -8.52 6.62
CA PRO A 222 9.71 -7.48 7.22
C PRO A 222 9.06 -6.73 8.41
N LEU A 223 7.79 -7.00 8.69
CA LEU A 223 6.99 -6.34 9.72
C LEU A 223 6.88 -7.17 11.01
N VAL A 224 7.35 -8.41 10.98
CA VAL A 224 7.53 -9.26 12.16
C VAL A 224 8.90 -9.00 12.80
N PRO A 225 9.04 -9.13 14.14
CA PRO A 225 10.28 -8.85 14.86
C PRO A 225 11.30 -9.99 14.66
N LEU A 226 11.93 -10.05 13.49
CA LEU A 226 12.98 -11.01 13.17
C LEU A 226 14.38 -10.39 13.37
N PRO A 227 15.39 -11.19 13.77
CA PRO A 227 16.79 -10.76 13.76
C PRO A 227 17.21 -10.41 12.32
N THR A 228 17.84 -9.25 12.14
CA THR A 228 18.23 -8.79 10.80
C THR A 228 19.62 -8.21 10.77
N TYR A 229 20.36 -8.56 9.72
CA TYR A 229 21.57 -7.84 9.32
C TYR A 229 21.19 -6.60 8.50
N HIS A 230 22.04 -5.59 8.54
CA HIS A 230 21.86 -4.35 7.81
C HIS A 230 22.74 -4.32 6.56
N SER A 231 22.18 -3.85 5.46
CA SER A 231 22.90 -3.55 4.22
C SER A 231 23.52 -2.15 4.28
N SER A 232 24.51 -1.86 3.45
CA SER A 232 25.04 -0.48 3.30
C SER A 232 24.13 0.43 2.47
N LEU A 233 23.01 -0.09 1.94
CA LEU A 233 22.07 0.66 1.14
C LEU A 233 21.36 1.69 2.03
N SER A 234 21.37 2.95 1.59
CA SER A 234 20.64 4.01 2.28
C SER A 234 19.14 3.89 2.02
N LEU A 235 18.34 4.27 3.00
CA LEU A 235 16.90 4.11 2.91
C LEU A 235 16.31 4.98 1.79
N GLY A 236 16.85 6.19 1.62
CA GLY A 236 16.45 7.07 0.53
C GLY A 236 16.69 6.45 -0.85
N ARG A 237 17.80 5.71 -1.03
CA ARG A 237 18.07 4.99 -2.28
C ARG A 237 17.12 3.83 -2.52
N LEU A 238 16.76 3.08 -1.47
CA LEU A 238 15.78 2.01 -1.60
C LEU A 238 14.44 2.54 -2.11
N TYR A 239 13.92 3.63 -1.54
CA TYR A 239 12.70 4.25 -2.03
C TYR A 239 12.81 4.69 -3.50
N SER A 240 13.91 5.33 -3.89
CA SER A 240 14.15 5.70 -5.29
C SER A 240 14.18 4.48 -6.22
N TYR A 241 14.78 3.36 -5.81
CA TYR A 241 14.75 2.12 -6.58
C TYR A 241 13.35 1.56 -6.70
N THR A 242 12.55 1.56 -5.64
CA THR A 242 11.13 1.13 -5.73
C THR A 242 10.31 2.02 -6.65
N ALA A 243 10.58 3.33 -6.70
CA ALA A 243 9.93 4.24 -7.65
C ALA A 243 10.29 3.92 -9.10
N ILE A 244 11.56 3.65 -9.38
CA ILE A 244 12.05 3.26 -10.72
C ILE A 244 11.44 1.92 -11.14
N ILE A 245 11.42 0.93 -10.24
CA ILE A 245 10.82 -0.38 -10.49
C ILE A 245 9.32 -0.22 -10.75
N ALA A 246 8.60 0.53 -9.92
CA ALA A 246 7.17 0.78 -10.11
C ALA A 246 6.89 1.46 -11.46
N LEU A 247 7.71 2.45 -11.86
CA LEU A 247 7.59 3.06 -13.18
C LEU A 247 7.87 2.06 -14.31
N ARG A 248 8.86 1.18 -14.14
CA ARG A 248 9.17 0.12 -15.11
C ARG A 248 8.05 -0.92 -15.24
N LEU A 249 7.38 -1.25 -14.14
CA LEU A 249 6.21 -2.14 -14.11
C LEU A 249 5.05 -1.55 -14.90
N ARG A 250 4.86 -0.22 -14.85
CA ARG A 250 3.82 0.48 -15.63
C ARG A 250 4.07 0.48 -17.14
N LEU A 251 5.32 0.40 -17.58
CA LEU A 251 5.67 0.60 -19.00
C LEU A 251 4.92 -0.36 -19.94
N PRO A 252 4.88 -1.69 -19.73
CA PRO A 252 4.11 -2.61 -20.57
C PRO A 252 2.63 -2.26 -20.65
N THR A 253 2.00 -1.89 -19.53
CA THR A 253 0.62 -1.45 -19.49
C THR A 253 0.42 -0.20 -20.33
N TYR A 254 1.28 0.81 -20.20
CA TYR A 254 1.19 2.01 -21.03
C TYR A 254 1.46 1.73 -22.50
N THR A 255 2.40 0.86 -22.85
CA THR A 255 2.66 0.53 -24.26
C THR A 255 1.45 -0.11 -24.93
N THR A 256 0.71 -0.97 -24.21
CA THR A 256 -0.52 -1.57 -24.74
C THR A 256 -1.67 -0.54 -24.79
N LEU A 257 -1.81 0.32 -23.78
CA LEU A 257 -2.84 1.36 -23.78
C LEU A 257 -2.57 2.50 -24.78
N LEU A 258 -1.33 2.67 -25.22
CA LEU A 258 -0.91 3.63 -26.25
C LEU A 258 -0.94 3.02 -27.65
N GLU A 259 -1.23 1.72 -27.80
CA GLU A 259 -1.25 1.07 -29.11
C GLU A 259 -2.22 1.81 -30.06
N GLY A 260 -1.74 2.13 -31.26
CA GLY A 260 -2.49 2.93 -32.25
C GLY A 260 -2.44 4.45 -32.07
N HIS A 261 -1.74 4.98 -31.06
CA HIS A 261 -1.55 6.43 -30.86
C HIS A 261 -0.16 6.90 -31.29
N GLU A 262 -0.06 8.09 -31.88
CA GLU A 262 1.22 8.70 -32.21
C GLU A 262 1.97 9.16 -30.95
N ILE A 263 3.27 8.85 -30.87
CA ILE A 263 4.16 9.36 -29.82
C ILE A 263 4.59 10.79 -30.19
N SER A 264 3.64 11.72 -30.12
CA SER A 264 3.83 13.15 -30.32
C SER A 264 3.12 13.94 -29.21
N LEU A 265 3.45 15.22 -29.01
CA LEU A 265 2.74 16.05 -28.02
C LEU A 265 1.23 16.15 -28.34
N VAL A 266 0.89 16.16 -29.63
CA VAL A 266 -0.50 16.16 -30.11
C VAL A 266 -1.16 14.81 -29.81
N GLY A 267 -0.49 13.69 -30.11
CA GLY A 267 -0.98 12.35 -29.81
C GLY A 267 -1.18 12.12 -28.32
N LEU A 268 -0.22 12.52 -27.48
CA LEU A 268 -0.34 12.42 -26.02
C LEU A 268 -1.48 13.29 -25.46
N ARG A 269 -1.68 14.50 -26.01
CA ARG A 269 -2.79 15.38 -25.60
C ARG A 269 -4.15 14.77 -25.96
N ALA A 270 -4.25 14.05 -27.07
CA ALA A 270 -5.46 13.35 -27.48
C ALA A 270 -5.68 12.04 -26.69
N TRP A 271 -4.61 11.32 -26.39
CA TRP A 271 -4.64 10.05 -25.66
C TRP A 271 -5.01 10.21 -24.19
N LEU A 272 -4.51 11.25 -23.50
CA LEU A 272 -4.66 11.38 -22.06
C LEU A 272 -6.15 11.42 -21.60
N PRO A 273 -7.06 12.19 -22.24
CA PRO A 273 -8.48 12.11 -21.95
C PRO A 273 -9.08 10.71 -22.17
N GLU A 274 -8.67 10.01 -23.22
CA GLU A 274 -9.17 8.65 -23.52
C GLU A 274 -8.68 7.65 -22.47
N LEU A 275 -7.42 7.75 -22.03
CA LEU A 275 -6.91 6.95 -20.90
C LEU A 275 -7.78 7.13 -19.66
N PHE A 276 -8.09 8.38 -19.27
CA PHE A 276 -8.90 8.63 -18.08
C PHE A 276 -10.34 8.14 -18.25
N LYS A 277 -10.91 8.26 -19.45
CA LYS A 277 -12.23 7.73 -19.78
C LYS A 277 -12.26 6.20 -19.74
N GLN A 278 -11.23 5.53 -20.25
CA GLN A 278 -11.06 4.07 -20.19
C GLN A 278 -10.86 3.60 -18.76
N ALA A 279 -10.03 4.30 -17.98
CA ALA A 279 -9.83 4.02 -16.55
C ALA A 279 -11.14 4.17 -15.77
N TYR A 280 -11.90 5.24 -16.01
CA TYR A 280 -13.21 5.47 -15.43
C TYR A 280 -14.21 4.37 -15.82
N THR A 281 -14.27 4.02 -17.10
CA THR A 281 -15.16 2.94 -17.58
C THR A 281 -14.82 1.63 -16.89
N THR A 282 -13.53 1.27 -16.86
CA THR A 282 -13.02 0.05 -16.22
C THR A 282 -13.35 0.01 -14.73
N LEU A 283 -13.22 1.14 -14.02
CA LEU A 283 -13.55 1.25 -12.60
C LEU A 283 -14.97 0.78 -12.28
N PHE A 284 -15.93 0.95 -13.20
CA PHE A 284 -17.34 0.58 -12.99
C PHE A 284 -17.79 -0.66 -13.80
N GLN A 285 -16.89 -1.32 -14.54
CA GLN A 285 -17.23 -2.50 -15.34
C GLN A 285 -17.61 -3.71 -14.48
N HIS A 286 -17.00 -3.85 -13.30
CA HIS A 286 -17.20 -5.02 -12.43
C HIS A 286 -17.06 -4.65 -10.95
N PRO A 287 -17.89 -5.17 -10.02
CA PRO A 287 -17.81 -4.80 -8.60
C PRO A 287 -16.46 -5.13 -7.95
N ALA A 288 -15.81 -6.25 -8.31
CA ALA A 288 -14.45 -6.53 -7.85
C ALA A 288 -13.44 -5.46 -8.31
N GLN A 289 -13.58 -4.98 -9.56
CA GLN A 289 -12.75 -3.91 -10.12
C GLN A 289 -13.04 -2.57 -9.43
N SER A 290 -14.30 -2.26 -9.13
CA SER A 290 -14.67 -1.08 -8.36
C SER A 290 -14.08 -1.12 -6.96
N SER A 291 -14.16 -2.26 -6.26
CA SER A 291 -13.60 -2.43 -4.92
C SER A 291 -12.09 -2.10 -4.89
N ILE A 292 -11.29 -2.71 -5.76
CA ILE A 292 -9.85 -2.46 -5.82
C ILE A 292 -9.53 -1.06 -6.35
N GLY A 293 -10.29 -0.55 -7.31
CA GLY A 293 -10.08 0.78 -7.88
C GLY A 293 -10.35 1.89 -6.87
N TYR A 294 -11.40 1.77 -6.04
CA TYR A 294 -11.60 2.70 -4.93
C TYR A 294 -10.52 2.57 -3.86
N ASP A 295 -10.00 1.36 -3.60
CA ASP A 295 -8.84 1.18 -2.72
C ASP A 295 -7.62 1.95 -3.24
N VAL A 296 -7.33 1.90 -4.55
CA VAL A 296 -6.29 2.70 -5.20
C VAL A 296 -6.52 4.20 -5.04
N LEU A 297 -7.75 4.67 -5.29
CA LEU A 297 -8.10 6.09 -5.18
C LEU A 297 -7.90 6.60 -3.76
N PHE A 298 -8.40 5.88 -2.75
CA PHE A 298 -8.24 6.27 -1.35
C PHE A 298 -6.79 6.13 -0.88
N ALA A 299 -6.04 5.10 -1.29
CA ALA A 299 -4.62 4.97 -0.95
C ALA A 299 -3.81 6.16 -1.50
N SER A 300 -4.07 6.53 -2.76
CA SER A 300 -3.43 7.66 -3.44
C SER A 300 -3.79 8.99 -2.79
N LEU A 301 -5.08 9.26 -2.60
CA LEU A 301 -5.57 10.49 -1.96
C LEU A 301 -5.01 10.65 -0.55
N SER A 302 -5.06 9.59 0.24
CA SER A 302 -4.61 9.61 1.63
C SER A 302 -3.10 9.84 1.73
N PHE A 303 -2.32 9.27 0.81
CA PHE A 303 -0.88 9.53 0.77
C PHE A 303 -0.58 10.98 0.34
N VAL A 304 -1.32 11.53 -0.62
CA VAL A 304 -1.24 12.96 -0.98
C VAL A 304 -1.52 13.85 0.22
N VAL A 305 -2.60 13.58 0.97
CA VAL A 305 -2.93 14.30 2.21
C VAL A 305 -1.80 14.17 3.23
N TRP A 306 -1.22 12.97 3.37
CA TRP A 306 -0.05 12.75 4.25
C TRP A 306 1.17 13.56 3.82
N MET A 307 1.50 13.61 2.52
CA MET A 307 2.59 14.44 2.01
C MET A 307 2.38 15.91 2.38
N VAL A 308 1.19 16.47 2.12
CA VAL A 308 0.87 17.86 2.43
C VAL A 308 0.97 18.13 3.94
N TYR A 309 0.36 17.26 4.76
CA TYR A 309 0.43 17.35 6.22
C TYR A 309 1.87 17.36 6.74
N GLU A 310 2.69 16.43 6.26
CA GLU A 310 4.06 16.26 6.72
C GLU A 310 4.97 17.41 6.31
N ASN A 311 4.83 17.92 5.07
CA ASN A 311 5.59 19.09 4.61
C ASN A 311 5.24 20.34 5.41
N HIS A 312 3.95 20.55 5.70
CA HIS A 312 3.50 21.65 6.54
C HIS A 312 4.11 21.55 7.95
N LYS A 313 4.07 20.35 8.54
CA LYS A 313 4.65 20.09 9.87
C LYS A 313 6.17 20.29 9.92
N MET A 314 6.88 19.97 8.84
CA MET A 314 8.32 20.19 8.72
C MET A 314 8.72 21.65 8.45
N GLY A 315 7.76 22.54 8.15
CA GLY A 315 8.05 23.94 7.81
C GLY A 315 8.88 24.08 6.54
N ARG A 316 8.64 23.23 5.52
CA ARG A 316 9.45 23.22 4.29
C ARG A 316 9.29 24.51 3.48
N ASP A 317 10.34 24.83 2.72
CA ASP A 317 10.42 26.02 1.88
C ASP A 317 9.50 25.96 0.63
N LYS A 318 9.43 27.07 -0.11
CA LYS A 318 8.60 27.19 -1.32
C LYS A 318 9.01 26.20 -2.42
N VAL A 319 10.30 25.89 -2.53
CA VAL A 319 10.81 24.98 -3.59
C VAL A 319 10.30 23.56 -3.33
N ALA A 320 10.33 23.11 -2.08
CA ALA A 320 9.76 21.83 -1.68
C ALA A 320 8.26 21.75 -1.99
N TRP A 321 7.51 22.83 -1.77
CA TRP A 321 6.08 22.88 -2.11
C TRP A 321 5.80 22.77 -3.61
N VAL A 322 6.60 23.41 -4.46
CA VAL A 322 6.49 23.27 -5.93
C VAL A 322 6.73 21.81 -6.34
N TRP A 323 7.74 21.16 -5.75
CA TRP A 323 8.04 19.77 -6.03
C TRP A 323 6.92 18.82 -5.57
N VAL A 324 6.38 19.04 -4.36
CA VAL A 324 5.22 18.29 -3.84
C VAL A 324 4.01 18.48 -4.76
N ALA A 325 3.70 19.71 -5.19
CA ALA A 325 2.61 19.98 -6.12
C ALA A 325 2.79 19.23 -7.46
N GLY A 326 4.03 19.18 -7.97
CA GLY A 326 4.37 18.37 -9.15
C GLY A 326 4.10 16.88 -8.94
N LEU A 327 4.54 16.30 -7.81
CA LEU A 327 4.29 14.88 -7.50
C LEU A 327 2.80 14.57 -7.34
N VAL A 328 2.05 15.44 -6.64
CA VAL A 328 0.60 15.31 -6.47
C VAL A 328 -0.09 15.33 -7.84
N SER A 329 0.28 16.27 -8.71
CA SER A 329 -0.32 16.41 -10.04
C SER A 329 -0.01 15.21 -10.95
N MET A 330 1.17 14.61 -10.81
CA MET A 330 1.57 13.45 -11.59
C MET A 330 1.02 12.13 -11.03
N THR A 331 0.57 12.09 -9.78
CA THR A 331 0.15 10.83 -9.11
C THR A 331 -0.95 10.06 -9.87
N PRO A 332 -2.00 10.69 -10.45
CA PRO A 332 -2.99 9.97 -11.25
C PRO A 332 -2.41 9.28 -12.50
N LEU A 333 -1.27 9.76 -13.01
CA LEU A 333 -0.62 9.24 -14.20
C LEU A 333 0.50 8.25 -13.86
N VAL A 334 1.39 8.56 -12.92
CA VAL A 334 2.51 7.64 -12.60
C VAL A 334 2.16 6.61 -11.52
N GLY A 335 1.04 6.80 -10.83
CA GLY A 335 0.60 5.98 -9.71
C GLY A 335 1.25 6.37 -8.38
N VAL A 336 0.57 6.06 -7.28
CA VAL A 336 1.04 6.41 -5.92
C VAL A 336 2.36 5.77 -5.56
N ALA A 337 2.70 4.59 -6.09
CA ALA A 337 3.99 3.94 -5.85
C ALA A 337 5.19 4.78 -6.32
N VAL A 338 5.09 5.40 -7.50
CA VAL A 338 6.17 6.23 -8.05
C VAL A 338 6.27 7.54 -7.29
N SER A 339 5.15 8.25 -7.12
CA SER A 339 5.14 9.57 -6.46
C SER A 339 5.57 9.48 -5.00
N SER A 340 5.10 8.46 -4.27
CA SER A 340 5.51 8.20 -2.89
C SER A 340 6.95 7.75 -2.75
N GLY A 341 7.45 6.87 -3.63
CA GLY A 341 8.84 6.43 -3.59
C GLY A 341 9.80 7.60 -3.84
N LEU A 342 9.48 8.50 -4.78
CA LEU A 342 10.26 9.71 -4.99
C LEU A 342 10.19 10.65 -3.76
N TYR A 343 8.98 10.91 -3.25
CA TYR A 343 8.77 11.76 -2.06
C TYR A 343 9.56 11.27 -0.85
N LEU A 344 9.36 10.00 -0.47
CA LEU A 344 10.00 9.37 0.68
C LEU A 344 11.50 9.24 0.46
N GLY A 345 11.95 8.92 -0.76
CA GLY A 345 13.36 8.86 -1.11
C GLY A 345 14.08 10.19 -0.87
N ALA A 346 13.54 11.29 -1.38
CA ALA A 346 14.09 12.63 -1.17
C ALA A 346 14.08 13.03 0.32
N ARG A 347 12.97 12.74 1.02
CA ARG A 347 12.82 13.00 2.45
C ARG A 347 13.89 12.29 3.27
N GLU A 348 14.13 11.00 3.03
CA GLU A 348 15.12 10.22 3.78
C GLU A 348 16.56 10.66 3.46
N LEU A 349 16.87 10.98 2.20
CA LEU A 349 18.19 11.52 1.84
C LEU A 349 18.48 12.85 2.52
N GLU A 350 17.45 13.69 2.73
CA GLU A 350 17.59 14.94 3.47
C GLU A 350 17.87 14.71 4.95
N LEU A 351 17.14 13.78 5.58
CA LEU A 351 17.39 13.38 6.98
C LEU A 351 18.80 12.81 7.15
N GLU A 352 19.24 11.94 6.25
CA GLU A 352 20.60 11.37 6.24
C GLU A 352 21.68 12.46 6.13
N LYS A 353 21.45 13.53 5.34
CA LYS A 353 22.38 14.67 5.22
C LYS A 353 22.44 15.50 6.50
N VAL A 354 21.29 15.73 7.15
CA VAL A 354 21.24 16.48 8.42
C VAL A 354 22.02 15.73 9.50
N GLU A 355 21.76 14.43 9.65
CA GLU A 355 22.45 13.58 10.62
C GLU A 355 23.96 13.51 10.34
N GLY A 356 24.35 13.34 9.07
CA GLY A 356 25.76 13.35 8.68
C GLY A 356 26.49 14.65 9.03
N ARG A 357 25.84 15.82 8.88
CA ARG A 357 26.43 17.11 9.26
C ARG A 357 26.62 17.24 10.77
N ARG A 358 25.64 16.76 11.54
CA ARG A 358 25.71 16.76 13.00
C ARG A 358 26.89 15.94 13.52
N LEU A 359 27.05 14.71 13.04
CA LEU A 359 28.16 13.84 13.44
C LEU A 359 29.53 14.45 13.10
N VAL A 360 29.62 15.19 11.99
CA VAL A 360 30.86 15.91 11.62
C VAL A 360 31.11 17.10 12.56
N ALA A 361 30.06 17.80 13.02
CA ALA A 361 30.19 18.89 13.97
C ALA A 361 30.65 18.38 15.35
N GLU A 362 30.03 17.32 15.86
CA GLU A 362 30.39 16.69 17.14
C GLU A 362 31.84 16.20 17.14
N LYS A 363 32.34 15.65 16.02
CA LYS A 363 33.74 15.25 15.86
C LYS A 363 34.75 16.40 15.81
N LYS A 364 34.32 17.65 15.59
CA LYS A 364 35.21 18.82 15.60
C LYS A 364 35.33 19.45 16.99
N GLU A 365 34.40 19.15 17.89
CA GLU A 365 34.39 19.66 19.27
C GLU A 365 35.17 18.75 20.24
N LEU A 366 35.41 17.50 19.85
CA LEU A 366 36.34 16.55 20.49
C LEU A 366 37.75 16.70 19.91
#